data_AF-A0A7D4PTH3-F1
#
_entry.id   AF-A0A7D4PTH3-F1
#
_cell.length_a   1.000
_cell.length_b   1.000
_cell.length_c   1.000
_cell.angle_alpha   90.00
_cell.angle_beta   90.00
_cell.angle_gamma   90.00
#
_symmetry.space_group_name_H-M   'P 1'
#
loop_
_entity.id
_entity.type
_entity.pdbx_description
1 polymer ?
#
loop_
_entity_poly.entity_id
_entity_poly.type
_entity_poly.pdbx_seq_one_letter_code
_entity_poly.pdbx_strand_id
1 'polypeptide(L)'
;MRIFIFMKARLNLTIDEAILANIKSYAESKKISISALVENHFKNISKPVKHKNIVEYMNEMQAPDIELPVDLKKAFYEDQAKKYGF
;
A
#
# COMPACT_ATOMS: atom_id res chain seq x y z
N MET A 1 -1.94 31.23 6.50
CA MET A 1 -1.18 30.17 7.23
C MET A 1 -2.18 29.32 8.01
N ARG A 2 -2.52 28.11 7.54
CA ARG A 2 -3.42 27.20 8.27
C ARG A 2 -2.60 26.42 9.28
N ILE A 3 -2.80 26.72 10.57
CA ILE A 3 -2.20 25.95 11.67
C ILE A 3 -3.07 24.69 11.83
N PHE A 4 -2.61 23.57 11.27
CA PHE A 4 -3.16 22.26 11.65
C PHE A 4 -2.69 21.96 13.07
N ILE A 5 -3.54 22.21 14.05
CA ILE A 5 -3.33 21.75 15.42
C ILE A 5 -3.50 20.22 15.37
N PHE A 6 -2.40 19.48 15.25
CA PHE A 6 -2.43 18.02 15.25
C PHE A 6 -2.83 17.54 16.66
N MET A 7 -4.10 17.22 16.88
CA MET A 7 -4.55 16.63 18.15
C MET A 7 -3.92 15.23 18.28
N LYS A 8 -2.95 15.08 19.19
CA LYS A 8 -2.39 13.77 19.52
C LYS A 8 -3.17 13.13 20.66
N ALA A 9 -3.57 11.88 20.46
CA ALA A 9 -4.15 11.07 21.52
C ALA A 9 -3.06 10.61 22.49
N ARG A 10 -3.39 10.49 23.78
CA ARG A 10 -2.50 9.94 24.81
C ARG A 10 -2.66 8.43 24.91
N LEU A 11 -1.53 7.72 24.94
CA LEU A 11 -1.45 6.28 25.15
C LEU A 11 -0.53 6.01 26.35
N ASN A 12 -1.01 5.22 27.31
CA ASN A 12 -0.20 4.72 28.43
C ASN A 12 0.20 3.27 28.15
N LEU A 13 1.47 2.95 28.36
CA LEU A 13 2.02 1.62 28.12
C LEU A 13 2.76 1.15 29.36
N THR A 14 2.60 -0.14 29.70
CA THR A 14 3.43 -0.82 30.69
C THR A 14 4.52 -1.58 29.94
N ILE A 15 5.77 -1.42 30.38
CA ILE A 15 6.93 -2.06 29.76
C ILE A 15 7.93 -2.44 30.86
N ASP A 16 8.72 -3.47 30.59
CA ASP A 16 9.82 -3.87 31.46
C ASP A 16 10.81 -2.72 31.68
N GLU A 17 11.31 -2.59 32.91
CA GLU A 17 12.18 -1.49 33.31
C GLU A 17 13.54 -1.51 32.62
N ALA A 18 14.14 -2.69 32.42
CA ALA A 18 15.41 -2.83 31.71
C ALA A 18 15.25 -2.44 30.24
N ILE A 19 14.12 -2.81 29.62
CA ILE A 19 13.81 -2.39 28.25
C ILE A 19 13.63 -0.87 28.17
N LEU A 20 12.92 -0.26 29.13
CA LEU A 20 12.73 1.19 29.17
C LEU A 20 14.06 1.94 29.31
N ALA A 21 14.98 1.44 30.16
CA ALA A 21 16.30 2.02 30.33
C ALA A 21 17.09 1.99 29.01
N ASN A 22 17.13 0.85 28.34
CA ASN A 22 17.81 0.70 27.04
C ASN A 22 17.24 1.64 25.97
N ILE A 23 15.90 1.76 25.90
CA ILE A 23 15.24 2.65 24.93
C ILE A 23 15.53 4.12 25.23
N LYS A 24 15.60 4.54 26.51
CA LYS A 24 15.97 5.91 26.88
C LYS A 24 17.37 6.26 26.36
N SER A 25 18.36 5.41 26.63
CA SER A 25 19.73 5.61 26.15
C SER A 25 19.81 5.64 24.62
N TYR A 26 19.06 4.75 23.96
CA TYR A 26 18.98 4.76 22.49
C TYR A 26 18.37 6.07 21.96
N ALA A 27 17.25 6.51 22.52
CA ALA A 27 16.53 7.71 22.11
C ALA A 27 17.39 8.97 22.29
N GLU A 28 18.12 9.07 23.40
CA GLU A 28 19.10 10.15 23.64
C GLU A 28 20.23 10.12 22.61
N SER A 29 20.82 8.95 22.35
CA SER A 29 21.91 8.81 21.36
C SER A 29 21.49 9.25 19.95
N LYS A 30 20.22 9.06 19.61
CA LYS A 30 19.62 9.44 18.32
C LYS A 30 18.97 10.82 18.33
N LYS A 31 18.96 11.52 19.47
CA LYS A 31 18.30 12.82 19.68
C LYS A 31 16.82 12.83 19.25
N ILE A 32 16.10 11.76 19.55
CA ILE A 32 14.67 11.59 19.25
C ILE A 32 13.90 11.26 20.54
N SER A 33 12.61 11.58 20.59
CA SER A 33 11.78 11.21 21.74
C SER A 33 11.32 9.75 21.65
N ILE A 34 11.09 9.13 22.80
CA ILE A 34 10.49 7.78 22.88
C ILE A 34 9.09 7.78 22.25
N SER A 35 8.32 8.84 22.45
CA SER A 35 6.99 8.99 21.82
C SER A 35 7.08 9.01 20.29
N ALA A 36 8.11 9.66 19.71
CA ALA A 36 8.32 9.65 18.27
C ALA A 36 8.75 8.28 17.76
N LEU A 37 9.57 7.54 18.52
CA LEU A 37 9.95 6.16 18.20
C LEU A 37 8.73 5.23 18.16
N VAL A 38 7.90 5.27 19.20
CA VAL A 38 6.69 4.46 19.31
C VAL A 38 5.70 4.84 18.21
N GLU A 39 5.48 6.13 17.97
CA GLU A 39 4.60 6.60 16.89
C GLU A 39 5.10 6.17 15.51
N ASN A 40 6.41 6.22 15.27
CA ASN A 40 6.97 5.76 14.00
C ASN A 40 6.81 4.25 13.81
N HIS A 41 7.02 3.48 14.88
CA HIS A 41 6.78 2.04 14.86
C HIS A 41 5.31 1.75 14.54
N PHE A 42 4.38 2.40 15.26
CA PHE A 42 2.94 2.27 15.01
C PHE A 42 2.55 2.67 13.59
N LYS A 43 3.04 3.80 13.08
CA LYS A 43 2.81 4.19 11.68
C LYS A 43 3.29 3.12 10.71
N ASN A 44 4.40 2.46 11.00
CA ASN A 44 4.91 1.44 10.10
C ASN A 44 4.04 0.18 10.08
N ILE A 45 3.58 -0.29 11.25
CA ILE A 45 2.75 -1.51 11.35
C ILE A 45 1.28 -1.26 11.03
N SER A 46 0.79 -0.03 11.23
CA SER A 46 -0.60 0.37 10.97
C SER A 46 -0.79 1.00 9.59
N LYS A 47 0.25 0.99 8.73
CA LYS A 47 0.10 1.42 7.34
C LYS A 47 -1.02 0.60 6.73
N PRO A 48 -2.09 1.24 6.21
CA PRO A 48 -3.10 0.50 5.49
C PRO A 48 -2.39 -0.22 4.35
N VAL A 49 -2.61 -1.53 4.26
CA VAL A 49 -2.20 -2.28 3.08
C VAL A 49 -2.86 -1.54 1.91
N LYS A 50 -2.06 -0.96 1.01
CA LYS A 50 -2.59 -0.43 -0.24
C LYS A 50 -3.14 -1.65 -0.98
N HIS A 51 -4.40 -1.97 -0.78
CA HIS A 51 -5.12 -2.86 -1.66
C HIS A 51 -5.01 -2.19 -3.03
N LYS A 52 -4.29 -2.84 -3.94
CA LYS A 52 -4.18 -2.36 -5.31
C LYS A 52 -5.60 -2.17 -5.81
N ASN A 53 -5.91 -0.98 -6.31
CA ASN A 53 -7.22 -0.78 -6.92
C ASN A 53 -7.30 -1.68 -8.18
N ILE A 54 -8.51 -1.99 -8.65
CA ILE A 54 -8.69 -2.90 -9.81
C ILE A 54 -7.89 -2.41 -11.03
N VAL A 55 -7.73 -1.10 -11.20
CA VAL A 55 -6.96 -0.48 -12.29
C VAL A 55 -5.46 -0.75 -12.15
N GLU A 56 -4.90 -0.62 -10.95
CA GLU A 56 -3.51 -0.93 -10.63
C GLU A 56 -3.22 -2.41 -10.84
N TYR A 57 -4.18 -3.29 -10.52
CA TYR A 57 -4.05 -4.73 -10.78
C TYR A 57 -4.06 -5.03 -12.29
N MET A 58 -4.97 -4.40 -13.06
CA MET A 58 -5.02 -4.56 -14.53
C MET A 58 -3.73 -4.08 -15.21
N ASN A 59 -3.14 -2.98 -14.74
CA ASN A 59 -1.91 -2.44 -15.31
C ASN A 59 -0.68 -3.33 -15.07
N GLU A 60 -0.71 -4.17 -14.03
CA GLU A 60 0.36 -5.12 -13.72
C GLU A 60 0.16 -6.49 -14.38
N MET A 61 -0.99 -6.74 -14.99
CA MET A 61 -1.21 -7.96 -15.76
C MET A 61 -0.33 -7.91 -17.01
N GLN A 62 0.44 -8.98 -17.24
CA GLN A 62 1.17 -9.13 -18.50
C GLN A 62 0.17 -9.13 -19.65
N ALA A 63 0.49 -8.37 -20.71
CA ALA A 63 -0.31 -8.42 -21.93
C ALA A 63 -0.38 -9.88 -22.40
N PRO A 64 -1.57 -10.40 -22.72
CA PRO A 64 -1.70 -11.76 -23.20
C PRO A 64 -0.86 -11.91 -24.47
N ASP A 65 -0.06 -12.97 -24.53
CA ASP A 65 0.74 -13.35 -25.70
C ASP A 65 -0.18 -13.97 -26.75
N ILE A 66 -0.97 -13.10 -27.40
CA ILE A 66 -1.89 -13.48 -28.47
C ILE A 66 -1.63 -12.60 -29.69
N GLU A 67 -1.49 -13.23 -30.84
CA GLU A 67 -1.46 -12.53 -32.13
C GLU A 67 -2.85 -11.96 -32.40
N LEU A 68 -3.04 -10.68 -32.08
CA LEU A 68 -4.27 -9.98 -32.39
C LEU A 68 -4.33 -9.68 -33.89
N PRO A 69 -5.41 -10.05 -34.60
CA PRO A 69 -5.58 -9.67 -35.98
C PRO A 69 -5.66 -8.14 -36.09
N VAL A 70 -5.07 -7.59 -37.17
CA VAL A 70 -4.98 -6.15 -37.45
C VAL A 70 -6.36 -5.47 -37.42
N ASP A 71 -7.43 -6.20 -37.75
CA ASP A 71 -8.80 -5.76 -37.61
C ASP A 71 -9.63 -6.76 -36.77
N LEU A 72 -9.74 -6.45 -35.47
CA LEU A 72 -10.51 -7.21 -34.50
C LEU A 72 -12.01 -7.27 -34.83
N LYS A 73 -12.53 -6.23 -35.49
CA LYS A 73 -13.95 -6.17 -35.85
C LYS A 73 -14.23 -7.16 -36.97
N LYS A 74 -13.39 -7.17 -38.01
CA LYS A 74 -13.51 -8.13 -39.12
C LYS A 74 -13.35 -9.57 -38.61
N ALA A 75 -12.34 -9.82 -37.77
CA ALA A 75 -12.11 -11.13 -37.17
C ALA A 75 -13.30 -11.63 -36.34
N PHE A 76 -13.96 -10.75 -35.59
CA PHE A 76 -15.17 -11.10 -34.83
C PHE A 76 -16.31 -11.57 -35.74
N TYR A 77 -16.62 -10.82 -36.80
CA TYR A 77 -17.69 -11.20 -37.74
C TYR A 77 -17.34 -12.47 -38.53
N GLU A 78 -16.06 -12.68 -38.88
CA GLU A 78 -15.60 -13.91 -39.53
C GLU A 78 -15.70 -15.14 -38.62
N ASP A 79 -15.38 -15.02 -37.33
CA ASP A 79 -15.54 -16.11 -36.35
C ASP A 79 -17.02 -16.41 -36.08
N GLN A 80 -17.86 -15.38 -35.97
CA GLN A 80 -19.30 -15.55 -35.83
C GLN A 80 -19.94 -16.19 -37.07
N ALA A 81 -19.55 -15.77 -38.27
CA ALA A 81 -20.01 -16.38 -39.52
C ALA A 81 -19.58 -17.84 -39.63
N LYS A 82 -18.35 -18.19 -39.21
CA LYS A 82 -17.89 -19.59 -39.15
C LYS A 82 -18.66 -20.43 -38.14
N LYS A 83 -19.02 -19.87 -36.98
CA LYS A 83 -19.73 -20.60 -35.91
C LYS A 83 -21.23 -20.73 -36.13
N TYR A 84 -21.86 -19.71 -36.72
CA TYR A 84 -23.32 -19.60 -36.79
C TYR A 84 -23.88 -19.51 -38.22
N GLY A 85 -23.02 -19.50 -39.25
CA GLY A 85 -23.42 -19.69 -40.65
C GLY A 85 -24.31 -18.60 -41.26
N PHE A 86 -24.11 -17.34 -40.85
CA PHE A 86 -24.79 -16.20 -41.48
C PHE A 86 -24.13 -15.77 -42.78
#